data_AF-A0A6J6BD89-F1
#
_entry.id   AF-A0A6J6BD89-F1
#
_cell.length_a   1.000
_cell.length_b   1.000
_cell.length_c   1.000
_cell.angle_alpha   90.00
_cell.angle_beta   90.00
_cell.angle_gamma   90.00
#
_symmetry.space_group_name_H-M   'P 1'
#
loop_
_entity.id
_entity.type
_entity.pdbx_description
1 polymer ?
#
loop_
_entity_poly.entity_id
_entity_poly.type
_entity_poly.pdbx_seq_one_letter_code
_entity_poly.pdbx_strand_id
1 'polypeptide(L)'
;MDAIAVISIFVLAVFVGFEVVSKVSSTLHTPLMSGANAIHGVILVGAIIVADAANTNLELGLSVAAIILSTINVVGGFVVTDRMLEMFKPKKGGEQK
;
A
#
# COMPACT_ATOMS: atom_id res chain seq x y z
N MET A 1 13.98 9.08 17.33
CA MET A 1 12.79 8.80 18.17
C MET A 1 13.24 7.90 19.30
N ASP A 2 12.74 8.11 20.51
CA ASP A 2 13.03 7.17 21.60
C ASP A 2 12.31 5.82 21.35
N ALA A 3 12.78 4.75 21.97
CA ALA A 3 12.23 3.40 21.77
C ALA A 3 10.78 3.28 22.28
N ILE A 4 10.43 4.00 23.35
CA ILE A 4 9.08 4.01 23.91
C ILE A 4 8.11 4.65 22.92
N ALA A 5 8.52 5.70 22.21
CA ALA A 5 7.75 6.39 21.20
C ALA A 5 7.53 5.51 19.96
N VAL A 6 8.56 4.80 19.47
CA VAL A 6 8.39 3.87 18.33
C VAL A 6 7.44 2.73 18.68
N ILE A 7 7.58 2.13 19.86
CA ILE A 7 6.67 1.06 20.32
C ILE A 7 5.25 1.61 20.50
N SER A 8 5.10 2.80 21.08
CA SER A 8 3.79 3.44 21.24
C SER A 8 3.12 3.70 19.90
N ILE A 9 3.85 4.24 18.91
CA ILE A 9 3.34 4.46 17.56
C ILE A 9 2.93 3.12 16.93
N PHE A 10 3.76 2.09 17.03
CA PHE A 10 3.47 0.77 16.49
C PHE A 10 2.18 0.18 17.08
N VAL A 11 2.06 0.15 18.41
CA VAL A 11 0.89 -0.40 19.11
C VAL A 11 -0.37 0.39 18.76
N LEU A 12 -0.32 1.72 18.81
CA LEU A 12 -1.47 2.56 18.47
C LEU A 12 -1.87 2.42 17.00
N ALA A 13 -0.90 2.31 16.07
CA ALA A 13 -1.19 2.08 14.65
C ALA A 13 -1.89 0.74 14.41
N VAL A 14 -1.51 -0.32 15.14
CA VAL A 14 -2.19 -1.63 15.09
C VAL A 14 -3.65 -1.50 15.56
N PHE A 15 -3.89 -0.83 16.68
CA PHE A 15 -5.26 -0.59 17.17
C PHE A 15 -6.10 0.20 16.17
N VAL A 16 -5.54 1.27 15.59
CA VAL A 16 -6.22 2.05 14.54
C VAL A 16 -6.53 1.18 13.32
N GLY A 17 -5.57 0.37 12.87
CA GLY A 17 -5.76 -0.55 11.74
C GLY A 17 -6.89 -1.54 11.99
N PHE A 18 -6.94 -2.15 13.18
CA PHE A 18 -8.01 -3.06 13.58
C PHE A 18 -9.37 -2.36 13.56
N GLU A 19 -9.49 -1.22 14.25
CA GLU A 19 -10.76 -0.50 14.39
C GLU A 19 -11.33 -0.02 13.04
N VAL A 20 -10.45 0.41 12.12
CA VAL A 20 -10.85 0.87 10.78
C VAL A 20 -11.28 -0.31 9.90
N VAL A 21 -10.51 -1.40 9.88
CA VAL A 21 -10.83 -2.57 9.04
C VAL A 21 -12.10 -3.28 9.51
N SER A 22 -12.35 -3.37 10.82
CA SER A 22 -13.56 -3.99 11.37
C SER A 22 -14.86 -3.27 11.00
N LYS A 23 -14.79 -2.03 10.49
CA LYS A 23 -15.95 -1.20 10.12
C LYS A 23 -16.19 -1.10 8.62
N VAL A 24 -15.41 -1.80 7.80
CA VAL A 24 -15.62 -1.83 6.34
C VAL A 24 -16.85 -2.70 5.99
N SER A 25 -17.64 -2.25 5.01
CA SER A 25 -18.75 -3.03 4.46
C SER A 25 -18.24 -4.30 3.76
N SER A 26 -18.98 -5.41 3.84
CA SER A 26 -18.63 -6.67 3.17
C SER A 26 -18.43 -6.53 1.65
N THR A 27 -19.13 -5.59 1.02
CA THR A 27 -18.98 -5.27 -0.41
C THR A 27 -17.61 -4.70 -0.76
N LEU A 28 -16.89 -4.12 0.22
CA LEU A 28 -15.60 -3.48 0.02
C LEU A 28 -14.41 -4.35 0.46
N HIS A 29 -14.60 -5.59 0.91
CA HIS A 29 -13.47 -6.43 1.37
C HIS A 29 -12.43 -6.67 0.26
N THR A 30 -12.86 -6.93 -0.97
CA THR A 30 -11.95 -7.17 -2.10
C THR A 30 -11.22 -5.88 -2.53
N PRO A 31 -11.91 -4.73 -2.73
CA PRO A 31 -11.24 -3.45 -2.92
C PRO A 31 -10.29 -3.09 -1.76
N LEU A 32 -10.68 -3.35 -0.50
CA LEU A 32 -9.86 -3.10 0.67
C LEU A 32 -8.59 -3.95 0.65
N MET A 33 -8.70 -5.24 0.31
CA MET A 33 -7.56 -6.14 0.17
C MET A 33 -6.58 -5.62 -0.89
N SER A 34 -7.09 -5.17 -2.04
CA SER A 34 -6.27 -4.55 -3.09
C SER A 34 -5.63 -3.22 -2.63
N GLY A 35 -6.40 -2.38 -1.92
CA GLY A 35 -5.91 -1.10 -1.41
C GLY A 35 -4.82 -1.26 -0.35
N ALA A 36 -5.00 -2.19 0.59
CA ALA A 36 -3.95 -2.56 1.55
C ALA A 36 -2.71 -3.10 0.84
N ASN A 37 -2.88 -3.83 -0.27
CA ASN A 37 -1.77 -4.27 -1.11
C ASN A 37 -1.00 -3.11 -1.78
N ALA A 38 -1.70 -2.04 -2.16
CA ALA A 38 -1.05 -0.85 -2.72
C ALA A 38 -0.27 -0.06 -1.67
N ILE A 39 -0.82 0.08 -0.45
CA ILE A 39 -0.25 0.90 0.62
C ILE A 39 1.06 0.29 1.16
N HIS A 40 1.14 -1.04 1.31
CA HIS A 40 2.38 -1.67 1.77
C HIS A 40 3.54 -1.55 0.76
N GLY A 41 3.24 -1.12 -0.48
CA GLY A 41 4.23 -0.67 -1.47
C GLY A 41 5.15 0.47 -0.98
N VAL A 42 4.88 1.07 0.19
CA VAL A 42 5.80 1.97 0.91
C VAL A 42 7.20 1.39 1.13
N ILE A 43 7.36 0.05 1.02
CA ILE A 43 8.68 -0.61 0.94
C ILE A 43 9.63 0.03 -0.09
N LEU A 44 9.09 0.72 -1.12
CA LEU A 44 9.86 1.51 -2.08
C LEU A 44 10.77 2.55 -1.39
N VAL A 45 10.27 3.22 -0.34
CA VAL A 45 11.05 4.21 0.42
C VAL A 45 12.25 3.53 1.09
N GLY A 46 12.02 2.36 1.69
CA GLY A 46 13.09 1.56 2.28
C GLY A 46 14.12 1.11 1.24
N ALA A 47 13.67 0.64 0.07
CA ALA A 47 14.56 0.21 -1.01
C ALA A 47 15.44 1.35 -1.54
N ILE A 48 14.91 2.58 -1.63
CA ILE A 48 15.69 3.77 -2.02
C ILE A 48 16.74 4.11 -0.98
N ILE A 49 16.40 4.06 0.32
CA ILE A 49 17.36 4.31 1.41
C ILE A 49 18.48 3.25 1.41
N VAL A 50 18.15 1.98 1.16
CA VAL A 50 19.16 0.91 1.06
C VAL A 50 20.04 1.10 -0.18
N ALA A 51 19.48 1.55 -1.31
CA ALA A 51 20.25 1.86 -2.51
C ALA A 51 21.25 2.99 -2.28
N ASP A 52 20.85 4.05 -1.56
CA ASP A 52 21.72 5.18 -1.20
C ASP A 52 22.90 4.74 -0.32
N ALA A 53 22.65 3.77 0.57
CA ALA A 53 23.67 3.23 1.48
C ALA A 53 24.51 2.09 0.88
N ALA A 54 24.30 1.70 -0.39
CA ALA A 54 24.96 0.56 -1.01
C ALA A 54 26.45 0.84 -1.29
N ASN A 55 27.33 -0.04 -0.81
CA ASN A 55 28.78 0.08 -0.97
C ASN A 55 29.36 -0.93 -1.96
N THR A 56 28.58 -1.96 -2.30
CA THR A 56 29.00 -3.02 -3.24
C THR A 56 28.07 -3.12 -4.43
N ASN A 57 28.58 -3.63 -5.56
CA ASN A 57 27.77 -3.86 -6.76
C ASN A 57 26.63 -4.85 -6.51
N LEU A 58 26.80 -5.78 -5.57
CA LEU A 58 25.74 -6.72 -5.17
C LEU A 58 24.62 -6.02 -4.41
N GLU A 59 24.96 -5.20 -3.41
CA GLU A 59 23.99 -4.39 -2.66
C GLU A 59 23.21 -3.45 -3.59
N LEU A 60 23.92 -2.77 -4.50
CA LEU A 60 23.29 -1.89 -5.48
C LEU A 60 22.37 -2.67 -6.42
N GLY A 61 22.82 -3.81 -6.94
CA GLY A 61 22.01 -4.67 -7.81
C GLY A 61 20.72 -5.18 -7.14
N LEU A 62 20.82 -5.62 -5.88
CA LEU A 62 19.65 -6.04 -5.09
C LEU A 62 18.72 -4.87 -4.79
N SER A 63 19.26 -3.69 -4.51
CA SER A 63 18.46 -2.49 -4.23
C SER A 63 17.70 -2.02 -5.47
N VAL A 64 18.33 -2.06 -6.65
CA VAL A 64 17.67 -1.76 -7.93
C VAL A 64 16.53 -2.75 -8.19
N ALA A 65 16.75 -4.06 -7.97
CA ALA A 65 15.69 -5.05 -8.08
C ALA A 65 14.54 -4.78 -7.09
N ALA A 66 14.86 -4.45 -5.84
CA ALA A 66 13.88 -4.10 -4.82
C ALA A 66 13.05 -2.87 -5.20
N ILE A 67 13.67 -1.82 -5.75
CA ILE A 67 12.99 -0.62 -6.24
C ILE A 67 12.02 -0.97 -7.38
N ILE A 68 12.45 -1.79 -8.35
CA ILE A 68 11.60 -2.22 -9.47
C ILE A 68 10.38 -2.98 -8.94
N LEU A 69 10.60 -3.99 -8.09
CA LEU A 69 9.51 -4.80 -7.53
C LEU A 69 8.55 -3.97 -6.67
N SER A 70 9.08 -3.05 -5.86
CA SER A 70 8.27 -2.15 -5.02
C SER A 70 7.44 -1.19 -5.87
N THR A 71 8.02 -0.69 -6.98
CA THR A 71 7.32 0.17 -7.93
C THR A 71 6.17 -0.57 -8.61
N ILE A 72 6.41 -1.81 -9.05
CA ILE A 72 5.35 -2.66 -9.63
C ILE A 72 4.23 -2.89 -8.61
N ASN A 73 4.58 -3.16 -7.35
CA ASN A 73 3.60 -3.37 -6.30
C ASN A 73 2.73 -2.13 -6.04
N VAL A 74 3.34 -0.95 -5.85
CA VAL A 74 2.60 0.28 -5.54
C VAL A 74 1.74 0.72 -6.72
N VAL A 75 2.29 0.73 -7.95
CA VAL A 75 1.56 1.16 -9.15
C VAL A 75 0.46 0.16 -9.50
N GLY A 76 0.79 -1.13 -9.53
CA GLY A 76 -0.18 -2.19 -9.82
C GLY A 76 -1.31 -2.22 -8.79
N GLY A 77 -0.97 -2.10 -7.50
CA GLY A 77 -1.94 -2.03 -6.41
C GLY A 77 -2.91 -0.87 -6.56
N PHE A 78 -2.43 0.35 -6.83
CA PHE A 78 -3.31 1.51 -6.99
C PHE A 78 -4.18 1.43 -8.25
N VAL A 79 -3.63 0.97 -9.39
CA VAL A 79 -4.40 0.81 -10.64
C VAL A 79 -5.51 -0.22 -10.49
N VAL A 80 -5.23 -1.37 -9.85
CA VAL A 80 -6.24 -2.41 -9.63
C VAL A 80 -7.30 -1.92 -8.65
N THR A 81 -6.90 -1.25 -7.57
CA THR A 81 -7.84 -0.71 -6.57
C THR A 81 -8.76 0.33 -7.19
N ASP A 82 -8.24 1.24 -8.02
CA ASP A 82 -9.06 2.25 -8.71
C ASP A 82 -10.11 1.59 -9.62
N ARG A 83 -9.71 0.61 -10.45
CA ARG A 83 -10.64 -0.16 -11.28
C ARG A 83 -11.71 -0.88 -10.46
N MET A 84 -11.35 -1.41 -9.29
CA MET A 84 -12.32 -2.04 -8.39
C MET A 84 -13.31 -1.02 -7.83
N LEU A 85 -12.85 0.17 -7.44
CA LEU A 85 -13.69 1.24 -6.89
C LEU A 85 -14.58 1.90 -7.95
N GLU A 86 -14.16 1.90 -9.22
CA GLU A 86 -14.99 2.38 -10.33
C GLU A 86 -16.30 1.60 -10.47
N MET A 87 -16.33 0.32 -10.10
CA MET A 87 -17.55 -0.51 -10.13
C MET A 87 -18.63 -0.03 -9.15
N PHE A 88 -18.27 0.82 -8.18
CA PHE A 88 -19.20 1.42 -7.22
C PHE A 88 -19.67 2.83 -7.63
N LYS A 89 -19.10 3.41 -8.69
CA LYS A 89 -19.55 4.72 -9.19
C LYS A 89 -20.91 4.54 -9.89
N PRO A 90 -21.91 5.38 -9.59
CA PRO A 90 -23.17 5.36 -10.33
C PRO A 90 -22.91 5.61 -11.82
N LYS A 91 -23.50 4.78 -12.68
CA LYS A 91 -23.35 4.88 -14.13
C LYS A 91 -23.85 6.25 -14.59
N LYS A 92 -22.96 7.12 -15.08
CA LYS A 92 -23.37 8.37 -15.75
C LYS A 92 -24.14 7.98 -17.01
N GLY A 93 -25.46 8.16 -17.01
CA GLY A 93 -26.32 7.90 -18.16
C GLY A 93 -27.41 6.85 -17.92
N GLY A 94 -28.14 6.94 -16.81
CA GLY A 94 -29.49 6.40 -16.76
C GLY A 94 -30.41 7.27 -17.63
N GLU A 95 -30.35 7.14 -18.94
CA GLU A 95 -31.54 7.39 -19.74
C GLU A 95 -32.62 6.44 -19.24
N GLN A 96 -33.70 7.05 -18.76
CA GLN A 96 -34.94 6.41 -18.39
C GLN A 96 -35.38 5.45 -19.49
N LYS A 97 -35.60 4.19 -19.12
CA LYS A 97 -36.65 3.37 -19.68
C LYS A 97 -37.50 2.86 -18.54
#